data_AF-A0A942HLS2-F1
#
_entry.id   AF-A0A942HLS2-F1
#
_cell.length_a   1.000
_cell.length_b   1.000
_cell.length_c   1.000
_cell.angle_alpha   90.00
_cell.angle_beta   90.00
_cell.angle_gamma   90.00
#
_symmetry.space_group_name_H-M   'P 1'
#
loop_
_entity.id
_entity.type
_entity.pdbx_description
1 polymer ?
#
loop_
_entity_poly.entity_id
_entity_poly.type
_entity_poly.pdbx_seq_one_letter_code
_entity_poly.pdbx_strand_id
1 'polypeptide(L)'
;MPGNIGPLEIGIVLIVALLVFGPKRLPELGKSLGKGIREFKGSISGENDEQDEKTQITAADPTPPPAAQATEQHEAEVVHDKSA
;
A
#
# COMPACT_ATOMS: atom_id res chain seq x y z
N MET A 1 23.32 23.52 -29.05
CA MET A 1 23.82 23.01 -27.77
C MET A 1 23.00 21.78 -27.40
N PRO A 2 23.59 20.57 -27.42
CA PRO A 2 22.90 19.35 -27.00
C PRO A 2 23.05 19.22 -25.48
N GLY A 3 21.95 19.17 -24.72
CA GLY A 3 22.09 19.05 -23.26
C GLY A 3 20.86 19.42 -22.43
N ASN A 4 19.76 19.84 -23.05
CA ASN A 4 18.50 19.92 -22.34
C ASN A 4 17.76 18.60 -22.53
N ILE A 5 18.19 17.57 -21.79
CA ILE A 5 17.36 16.37 -21.60
C ILE A 5 16.13 16.86 -20.83
N GLY A 6 15.12 17.23 -21.61
CA GLY A 6 13.91 17.84 -21.10
C GLY A 6 13.02 16.78 -20.46
N PRO A 7 12.04 17.20 -19.66
CA PRO A 7 10.99 16.31 -19.16
C PRO A 7 10.34 15.47 -20.27
N LEU A 8 10.29 16.01 -21.50
CA LEU A 8 9.77 15.34 -22.69
C LEU A 8 10.61 14.13 -23.10
N GLU A 9 11.94 14.26 -23.07
CA GLU A 9 12.87 13.19 -23.48
C GLU A 9 12.90 12.06 -22.44
N ILE A 10 12.86 12.41 -21.15
CA ILE A 10 12.64 11.46 -20.05
C ILE A 10 11.28 10.76 -20.20
N GLY A 11 10.24 11.49 -20.60
CA GLY A 11 8.91 10.93 -20.85
C GLY A 11 8.91 9.86 -21.95
N ILE A 12 9.64 10.10 -23.05
CA ILE A 12 9.78 9.11 -24.15
C ILE A 12 10.46 7.84 -23.64
N VAL A 13 11.54 7.96 -22.89
CA VAL A 13 12.25 6.80 -22.31
C VAL A 13 11.34 6.04 -21.34
N LEU A 14 10.57 6.75 -20.51
CA LEU A 14 9.59 6.14 -19.62
C LEU A 14 8.52 5.37 -20.39
N ILE A 15 8.01 5.89 -21.50
CA ILE A 15 7.04 5.18 -22.34
C ILE A 15 7.64 3.87 -22.87
N VAL A 16 8.87 3.88 -23.36
CA VAL A 16 9.54 2.66 -23.82
C VAL A 16 9.75 1.67 -22.67
N ALA A 17 10.20 2.14 -21.51
CA ALA A 17 10.36 1.30 -20.32
C ALA A 17 9.01 0.72 -19.85
N LEU A 18 7.93 1.50 -19.94
CA LEU A 18 6.57 1.07 -19.64
C LEU A 18 6.05 0.01 -20.60
N LEU A 19 6.47 0.01 -21.87
CA LEU A 19 6.13 -1.07 -22.81
C LEU A 19 6.85 -2.37 -22.45
N VAL A 20 8.10 -2.29 -21.98
CA VAL A 20 8.89 -3.47 -21.59
C VAL A 20 8.45 -4.02 -20.24
N PHE A 21 8.33 -3.17 -19.23
CA PHE A 21 8.02 -3.56 -17.85
C PHE A 21 6.51 -3.59 -17.55
N GLY A 22 5.71 -2.81 -18.26
CA GLY A 22 4.28 -2.64 -18.04
C GLY A 22 3.95 -1.53 -17.02
N PRO A 23 2.88 -0.75 -17.22
CA PRO A 23 2.47 0.34 -16.31
C PRO A 23 2.02 -0.13 -14.93
N LYS A 24 1.63 -1.41 -14.80
CA LYS A 24 1.28 -2.00 -13.50
C LYS A 24 2.50 -2.33 -12.64
N ARG A 25 3.70 -2.49 -13.23
CA ARG A 25 4.90 -2.90 -12.49
C ARG A 25 5.71 -1.75 -11.92
N LEU A 26 5.67 -0.56 -12.55
CA LEU A 26 6.27 0.64 -11.97
C LEU A 26 5.77 0.98 -10.55
N PRO A 27 4.45 1.02 -10.26
CA PRO A 27 3.96 1.32 -8.91
C PRO A 27 4.30 0.21 -7.91
N GLU A 28 4.36 -1.04 -8.35
CA GLU A 28 4.75 -2.18 -7.51
C GLU A 28 6.23 -2.10 -7.10
N LEU A 29 7.12 -1.87 -8.08
CA LEU A 29 8.55 -1.66 -7.85
C LEU A 29 8.83 -0.37 -7.05
N GLY A 30 8.09 0.70 -7.31
CA GLY A 30 8.20 1.96 -6.58
C GLY A 30 7.78 1.84 -5.11
N LYS A 31 6.75 1.04 -4.80
CA LYS A 31 6.33 0.77 -3.42
C LYS A 31 7.40 0.01 -2.63
N SER A 32 8.02 -1.01 -3.23
CA SER A 32 9.07 -1.80 -2.55
C SER A 32 10.38 -1.01 -2.40
N LEU A 33 10.82 -0.31 -3.45
CA LEU A 33 11.97 0.60 -3.39
C LEU A 33 11.73 1.75 -2.40
N GLY A 34 10.53 2.34 -2.39
CA GLY A 34 10.18 3.43 -1.50
C GLY A 34 10.23 3.03 -0.03
N LYS A 35 9.72 1.85 0.32
CA LYS A 35 9.85 1.27 1.67
C LYS A 35 11.31 1.08 2.06
N GLY A 36 12.11 0.43 1.22
CA GLY A 36 13.54 0.21 1.49
C GLY A 36 14.33 1.52 1.62
N ILE A 37 14.04 2.53 0.79
CA ILE A 37 14.66 3.85 0.90
C ILE A 37 14.23 4.57 2.19
N ARG A 38 12.96 4.43 2.62
CA ARG A 38 12.46 5.04 3.85
C ARG A 38 13.11 4.42 5.08
N GLU A 39 13.22 3.09 5.12
CA GLU A 39 13.91 2.35 6.18
C GLU A 39 15.40 2.68 6.20
N PHE A 40 16.04 2.73 5.04
CA PHE A 40 17.44 3.13 4.90
C PHE A 40 17.66 4.56 5.40
N LYS A 41 16.76 5.48 5.04
CA LYS A 41 16.80 6.89 5.48
C LYS A 41 16.55 7.04 6.98
N GLY A 42 15.62 6.28 7.56
CA GLY A 42 15.40 6.25 9.00
C GLY A 42 16.64 5.77 9.77
N SER A 43 17.29 4.72 9.26
CA SER A 43 18.50 4.15 9.86
C SER A 43 19.70 5.11 9.83
N ILE A 44 19.88 5.87 8.74
CA ILE A 44 20.97 6.87 8.63
C ILE A 44 20.65 8.17 9.38
N SER A 45 19.38 8.59 9.44
CA SER A 45 18.97 9.81 10.14
C SER A 45 18.71 9.62 11.64
N GLY A 46 18.71 8.37 12.14
CA GLY A 46 18.44 8.06 13.55
C GLY A 46 16.99 8.27 13.98
N GLU A 47 16.10 8.56 13.03
CA GLU A 47 14.67 8.75 13.24
C GLU A 47 13.98 7.42 12.92
N ASN A 48 13.59 6.68 13.96
CA ASN A 48 12.76 5.48 13.84
C ASN A 48 11.34 5.94 13.49
N ASP A 49 11.07 6.10 12.20
CA ASP A 49 9.76 6.49 11.69
C ASP A 49 8.86 5.24 11.69
N GLU A 50 8.20 4.97 12.83
CA GLU A 50 7.33 3.79 13.12
C GLU A 50 6.02 3.73 12.31
N GLN A 51 5.93 4.43 11.17
CA GLN A 51 4.73 4.52 10.35
C GLN A 51 4.69 3.43 9.27
N ASP A 52 4.50 2.19 9.69
CA ASP A 52 4.37 1.06 8.76
C ASP A 52 3.08 0.26 8.99
N GLU A 53 1.94 0.93 9.14
CA GLU A 53 0.64 0.30 8.91
C GLU A 53 -0.32 1.27 8.19
N LYS A 54 -1.12 0.71 7.28
CA LYS A 54 -2.19 1.36 6.49
C LYS A 54 -1.77 2.04 5.19
N THR A 55 -1.25 1.28 4.24
CA THR A 55 -1.52 1.52 2.80
C THR A 55 -1.57 0.19 2.03
N GLN A 56 -2.45 -0.72 2.48
CA GLN A 56 -3.05 -1.70 1.56
C GLN A 56 -4.09 -0.96 0.71
N ILE A 57 -3.65 -0.34 -0.40
CA ILE A 57 -4.58 0.08 -1.45
C ILE A 57 -4.92 -1.18 -2.22
N THR A 58 -6.02 -1.79 -1.80
CA THR A 58 -6.85 -2.68 -2.59
C THR A 58 -7.05 -2.12 -4.00
N ALA A 59 -6.69 -2.90 -5.02
CA ALA A 59 -7.25 -2.77 -6.38
C ALA A 59 -6.78 -3.94 -7.25
N ALA A 60 -7.42 -5.11 -7.10
CA ALA A 60 -7.98 -5.92 -8.20
C ALA A 60 -8.36 -7.35 -7.73
N ASP A 61 -9.66 -7.52 -7.44
CA ASP A 61 -10.54 -8.72 -7.47
C ASP A 61 -10.15 -10.01 -6.71
N PRO A 62 -11.09 -10.51 -5.86
CA PRO A 62 -12.01 -11.52 -6.39
C PRO A 62 -13.47 -11.39 -5.90
N THR A 63 -14.43 -11.47 -6.81
CA THR A 63 -15.86 -11.75 -6.54
C THR A 63 -16.28 -13.01 -7.33
N PRO A 64 -17.22 -13.90 -6.94
CA PRO A 64 -17.98 -14.17 -5.68
C PRO A 64 -17.92 -15.70 -5.28
N PRO A 65 -18.97 -16.35 -4.70
CA PRO A 65 -19.17 -16.74 -3.28
C PRO A 65 -19.14 -18.28 -3.00
N PRO A 66 -19.02 -18.73 -1.74
CA PRO A 66 -20.10 -19.60 -1.22
C PRO A 66 -20.37 -19.46 0.28
N ALA A 67 -21.67 -19.43 0.59
CA ALA A 67 -22.33 -20.10 1.71
C ALA A 67 -21.87 -19.84 3.17
N ALA A 68 -22.84 -19.36 3.95
CA ALA A 68 -23.18 -19.91 5.26
C ALA A 68 -22.14 -19.84 6.39
N GLN A 69 -22.15 -18.73 7.13
CA GLN A 69 -21.92 -18.71 8.57
C GLN A 69 -23.00 -17.77 9.15
N ALA A 70 -24.19 -18.29 9.49
CA ALA A 70 -24.54 -18.73 10.85
C ALA A 70 -24.20 -17.62 11.87
N THR A 71 -25.13 -16.76 12.23
CA THR A 71 -26.01 -16.96 13.41
C THR A 71 -25.25 -17.64 14.55
N GLU A 72 -24.86 -16.90 15.58
CA GLU A 72 -24.98 -17.25 17.01
C GLU A 72 -24.02 -16.42 17.89
N GLN A 73 -24.61 -15.71 18.87
CA GLN A 73 -24.21 -15.68 20.29
C GLN A 73 -22.97 -14.88 20.74
N HIS A 74 -23.22 -13.60 21.06
CA HIS A 74 -22.82 -12.86 22.27
C HIS A 74 -23.26 -11.41 21.98
N GLU A 75 -24.20 -10.79 22.67
CA GLU A 75 -24.02 -10.28 24.03
C GLU A 75 -25.38 -9.78 24.52
N ALA A 76 -25.98 -10.50 25.46
CA ALA A 76 -27.16 -10.10 26.23
C ALA A 76 -27.00 -10.65 27.65
N GLU A 77 -26.13 -10.02 28.43
CA GLU A 77 -25.89 -10.23 29.87
C GLU A 77 -25.01 -9.03 30.26
N VAL A 78 -25.25 -8.16 31.24
CA VAL A 78 -25.76 -8.33 32.59
C VAL A 78 -26.29 -6.96 33.03
N VAL A 79 -27.61 -6.86 33.25
CA VAL A 79 -28.20 -5.94 34.23
C VAL A 79 -28.16 -6.69 35.55
N HIS A 80 -27.38 -6.25 36.52
CA HIS A 80 -27.70 -6.37 37.95
C HIS A 80 -26.66 -5.67 38.82
N ASP A 81 -27.18 -5.06 39.88
CA ASP A 81 -26.49 -4.77 41.14
C ASP A 81 -25.70 -3.45 41.27
N LYS A 82 -26.45 -2.36 41.52
CA LYS A 82 -26.08 -1.38 42.56
C LYS A 82 -27.24 -0.44 42.87
N SER A 83 -28.16 -0.84 43.75
CA SER A 83 -28.98 0.08 44.56
C SER A 83 -29.83 -0.69 45.57
N ALA A 84 -29.29 -0.89 46.76
CA ALA A 84 -30.00 -1.04 48.03
C ALA A 84 -29.08 -0.52 49.14
#